data_AF-A0A8J5PBX9-F1
#
_entry.id   AF-A0A8J5PBX9-F1
#
_cell.length_a   1.000
_cell.length_b   1.000
_cell.length_c   1.000
_cell.angle_alpha   90.00
_cell.angle_beta   90.00
_cell.angle_gamma   90.00
#
_symmetry.space_group_name_H-M   'P 1'
#
loop_
_entity.id
_entity.type
_entity.pdbx_description
1 polymer ?
#
loop_
_entity_poly.entity_id
_entity_poly.type
_entity_poly.pdbx_seq_one_letter_code
_entity_poly.pdbx_strand_id
1 'polypeptide(L)'
;MDIDIYSSLAENDLWVLNTLYAKFRGTASARKNPRDGRPDVAAVHPYWCLANHDCDPNVTWEWGGRMVLEARKERVVGGRPGGIKKGEEILNHYCDVNLPVQQRREWARGSLGGWCMCKRCRDEAAMGEANHV
;
A
#
# COMPACT_ATOMS: atom_id res chain seq x y z
N MET A 1 6.99 -27.58 3.64
CA MET A 1 7.20 -26.97 4.97
C MET A 1 6.79 -28.06 5.94
N ASP A 2 7.75 -28.84 6.40
CA ASP A 2 7.50 -30.07 7.17
C ASP A 2 7.42 -29.73 8.65
N ILE A 3 6.48 -28.84 8.98
CA ILE A 3 6.20 -28.41 10.35
C ILE A 3 4.85 -29.00 10.72
N ASP A 4 4.82 -29.93 11.66
CA ASP A 4 3.58 -30.35 12.30
C ASP A 4 3.13 -29.28 13.30
N ILE A 5 2.26 -28.39 12.84
CA ILE A 5 1.71 -27.29 13.65
C ILE A 5 0.86 -27.78 14.84
N TYR A 6 0.43 -29.04 14.86
CA TYR A 6 -0.35 -29.60 15.96
C TYR A 6 0.53 -30.12 17.10
N SER A 7 1.77 -30.52 16.80
CA SER A 7 2.74 -31.03 17.80
C SER A 7 3.11 -30.02 18.90
N SER A 8 2.97 -28.72 18.62
CA SER A 8 3.26 -27.61 19.55
C SER A 8 2.03 -26.74 19.82
N LEU A 9 0.82 -27.23 19.56
CA LEU A 9 -0.41 -26.44 19.67
C LEU A 9 -0.61 -25.87 21.09
N ALA A 10 -0.25 -26.63 22.13
CA ALA A 10 -0.34 -26.17 23.52
C ALA A 10 0.63 -25.02 23.86
N GLU A 11 1.68 -24.83 23.06
CA GLU A 11 2.70 -23.80 23.24
C GLU A 11 2.40 -22.53 22.43
N ASN A 12 1.41 -22.58 21.54
CA ASN A 12 1.11 -21.51 20.60
C ASN A 12 -0.30 -20.95 20.81
N ASP A 13 -0.39 -19.64 21.04
CA ASP A 13 -1.67 -18.95 21.02
C ASP A 13 -2.10 -18.67 19.56
N LEU A 14 -2.98 -19.52 19.04
CA LEU A 14 -3.49 -19.40 17.68
C LEU A 14 -4.26 -18.09 17.44
N TRP A 15 -4.88 -17.51 18.47
CA TRP A 15 -5.57 -16.23 18.32
C TRP A 15 -4.56 -15.10 18.08
N VAL A 16 -3.47 -15.08 18.85
CA VAL A 16 -2.37 -14.12 18.67
C VAL A 16 -1.72 -14.29 17.30
N LEU A 17 -1.39 -15.53 16.91
CA LEU A 17 -0.75 -15.80 15.61
C LEU A 17 -1.62 -15.37 14.43
N ASN A 18 -2.91 -15.71 14.44
CA ASN A 18 -3.83 -15.29 13.39
C ASN A 18 -4.03 -13.78 13.35
N THR A 19 -4.09 -13.13 14.52
CA THR A 19 -4.20 -11.66 14.62
C THR A 19 -2.96 -10.98 14.04
N LEU A 20 -1.76 -11.46 14.39
CA LEU A 20 -0.50 -10.94 13.86
C LEU A 20 -0.41 -11.17 12.34
N TYR A 21 -0.73 -12.37 11.87
CA TYR A 21 -0.75 -12.69 10.45
C TYR A 21 -1.70 -11.76 9.66
N ALA A 22 -2.92 -11.56 10.17
CA ALA A 22 -3.89 -10.66 9.56
C ALA A 22 -3.38 -9.21 9.51
N LYS A 23 -2.79 -8.71 10.61
CA LYS A 23 -2.20 -7.36 10.65
C LYS A 23 -1.06 -7.22 9.64
N PHE A 24 -0.08 -8.13 9.67
CA PHE A 24 1.10 -8.05 8.82
C PHE A 24 0.76 -8.07 7.33
N ARG A 25 -0.25 -8.85 6.90
CA ARG A 25 -0.69 -8.84 5.49
C ARG A 25 -1.17 -7.48 5.00
N GLY A 26 -1.77 -6.67 5.87
CA GLY A 26 -2.23 -5.33 5.52
C GLY A 26 -1.17 -4.25 5.68
N THR A 27 -0.19 -4.45 6.57
CA THR A 27 0.73 -3.39 7.01
C THR A 27 2.18 -3.58 6.61
N ALA A 28 2.58 -4.77 6.17
CA ALA A 28 3.95 -5.02 5.75
C ALA A 28 4.26 -4.25 4.45
N SER A 29 5.40 -3.58 4.45
CA SER A 29 5.99 -2.97 3.25
C SER A 29 7.16 -3.81 2.78
N ALA A 30 7.44 -3.80 1.48
CA ALA A 30 8.61 -4.44 0.92
C ALA A 30 9.31 -3.55 -0.10
N ARG A 31 10.64 -3.57 -0.10
CA ARG A 31 11.43 -3.03 -1.21
C ARG A 31 11.62 -4.13 -2.24
N LYS A 32 11.27 -3.83 -3.49
CA LYS A 32 11.57 -4.70 -4.62
C LYS A 32 12.98 -4.40 -5.14
N ASN A 33 13.70 -5.44 -5.51
CA ASN A 33 14.98 -5.35 -6.18
C ASN A 33 14.79 -4.72 -7.55
N PRO A 34 15.52 -3.65 -7.89
CA PRO A 34 15.44 -3.07 -9.22
C PRO A 34 15.90 -3.99 -10.37
N ARG A 35 16.72 -5.01 -10.07
CA ARG A 35 17.30 -5.92 -11.09
C ARG A 35 16.35 -7.03 -11.51
N ASP A 36 15.64 -7.65 -10.57
CA ASP A 36 14.81 -8.83 -10.82
C ASP A 36 13.34 -8.68 -10.34
N GLY A 37 13.00 -7.55 -9.70
CA GLY A 37 11.66 -7.25 -9.22
C GLY A 37 11.21 -8.05 -7.98
N ARG A 38 12.06 -8.93 -7.44
CA ARG A 38 11.73 -9.75 -6.26
C ARG A 38 11.86 -8.91 -4.98
N PRO A 39 11.14 -9.24 -3.90
CA PRO A 39 11.33 -8.55 -2.62
C PRO A 39 12.75 -8.77 -2.08
N ASP A 40 13.51 -7.70 -1.87
CA ASP A 40 14.82 -7.75 -1.22
C ASP A 40 14.67 -7.83 0.31
N VAL A 41 13.76 -7.02 0.85
CA VAL A 41 13.45 -7.00 2.28
C VAL A 41 12.00 -6.59 2.50
N ALA A 42 11.40 -7.14 3.56
CA ALA A 42 10.11 -6.74 4.09
C ALA A 42 10.23 -6.27 5.54
N ALA A 43 9.44 -5.27 5.92
CA ALA A 43 9.40 -4.72 7.27
C ALA A 43 8.01 -4.19 7.60
N VAL A 44 7.72 -4.09 8.90
CA VAL A 44 6.54 -3.41 9.43
C VAL A 44 6.99 -2.09 10.06
N HIS A 45 6.39 -0.99 9.61
CA HIS A 45 6.66 0.34 10.14
C HIS A 45 5.39 0.88 10.81
N PRO A 46 5.24 0.81 12.15
CA PRO A 46 3.96 1.11 12.80
C PRO A 46 3.36 2.49 12.46
N TYR A 47 4.18 3.54 12.36
CA TYR A 47 3.71 4.87 11.98
C TYR A 47 3.30 4.99 10.51
N TRP A 48 3.87 4.18 9.62
CA TRP A 48 3.50 4.14 8.22
C TRP A 48 2.07 3.66 8.02
N CYS A 49 1.66 2.71 8.86
CA CYS A 49 0.36 2.06 8.80
C CYS A 49 -0.80 3.01 9.13
N LEU A 50 -0.50 4.22 9.61
CA LEU A 50 -1.49 5.26 9.89
C LEU A 50 -1.90 6.05 8.64
N ALA A 51 -1.05 6.11 7.62
CA ALA A 51 -1.32 6.86 6.40
C ALA A 51 -2.15 6.03 5.43
N ASN A 52 -3.37 6.49 5.14
CA ASN A 52 -4.29 5.83 4.21
C ASN A 52 -3.81 5.89 2.76
N HIS A 53 -4.46 5.13 1.89
CA HIS A 53 -4.14 5.07 0.47
C HIS A 53 -4.86 6.14 -0.37
N ASP A 54 -4.11 6.79 -1.26
CA ASP A 54 -4.60 7.49 -2.43
C ASP A 54 -3.71 7.16 -3.65
N CYS A 55 -4.29 7.14 -4.86
CA CYS A 55 -3.54 6.96 -6.11
C CYS A 55 -2.89 8.26 -6.62
N ASP A 56 -3.18 9.39 -5.99
CA ASP A 56 -2.46 10.65 -6.06
C ASP A 56 -2.07 11.07 -4.62
N PRO A 57 -1.07 10.45 -4.00
CA PRO A 57 -0.72 10.71 -2.60
C PRO A 57 -0.08 12.10 -2.37
N ASN A 58 -0.15 12.65 -1.15
CA ASN A 58 0.63 13.86 -0.75
C ASN A 58 1.99 13.53 -0.13
N VAL A 59 2.22 12.28 0.24
CA VAL A 59 3.51 11.82 0.77
C VAL A 59 4.15 10.77 -0.13
N THR A 60 5.45 10.60 0.04
CA THR A 60 6.26 9.55 -0.60
C THR A 60 7.22 8.95 0.41
N TRP A 61 7.86 7.86 0.01
CA TRP A 61 8.84 7.18 0.82
C TRP A 61 10.01 6.64 0.01
N GLU A 62 11.12 6.49 0.70
CA GLU A 62 12.29 5.79 0.21
C GLU A 62 12.77 4.80 1.29
N TRP A 63 13.21 3.62 0.84
CA TRP A 63 13.68 2.55 1.72
C TRP A 63 15.16 2.23 1.44
N GLY A 64 16.03 3.04 2.03
CA GLY A 64 17.49 2.96 1.91
C GLY A 64 18.19 2.57 3.23
N GLY A 65 17.60 1.64 3.99
CA GLY A 65 18.08 1.24 5.33
C GLY A 65 17.43 2.01 6.50
N ARG A 66 16.87 3.19 6.21
CA ARG A 66 15.92 3.92 7.08
C ARG A 66 14.69 4.29 6.27
N MET A 67 13.51 4.03 6.82
CA MET A 67 12.25 4.49 6.21
C MET A 67 12.11 6.00 6.43
N VAL A 68 11.99 6.75 5.35
CA VAL A 68 11.72 8.19 5.39
C VAL A 68 10.37 8.43 4.72
N LEU A 69 9.42 8.96 5.47
CA LEU A 69 8.14 9.45 4.95
C LEU A 69 8.26 10.97 4.80
N GLU A 70 8.08 11.49 3.60
CA GLU A 70 8.19 12.92 3.34
C GLU A 70 7.05 13.44 2.45
N ALA A 71 6.75 14.73 2.59
CA ALA A 71 5.81 15.41 1.72
C ALA A 71 6.37 15.44 0.29
N ARG A 72 5.52 15.10 -0.68
CA ARG A 72 5.88 15.23 -2.09
C ARG A 72 6.06 16.70 -2.45
N LYS A 73 7.07 16.98 -3.27
CA LYS A 73 7.26 18.30 -3.90
C LYS A 73 6.31 18.50 -5.09
N GLU A 74 5.90 17.41 -5.73
CA GLU A 74 5.02 17.39 -6.90
C GLU A 74 4.04 16.20 -6.77
N ARG A 75 2.78 16.44 -7.14
CA ARG A 75 1.72 15.43 -7.17
C ARG A 75 1.87 14.53 -8.38
N VAL A 76 1.42 13.29 -8.24
CA VAL A 76 1.51 12.28 -9.32
C VAL A 76 0.58 12.66 -10.48
N VAL A 77 -0.57 13.25 -10.16
CA VAL A 77 -1.55 13.67 -11.18
C VAL A 77 -1.36 15.13 -11.57
N GLY A 78 -1.06 15.34 -12.85
CA GLY A 78 -1.07 16.64 -13.51
C GLY A 78 0.08 17.57 -13.12
N GLY A 79 1.17 17.04 -12.56
CA GLY A 79 2.38 17.80 -12.19
C GLY A 79 2.12 18.97 -11.25
N ARG A 80 1.08 18.85 -10.41
CA ARG A 80 0.66 19.92 -9.52
C ARG A 80 1.68 20.09 -8.39
N PRO A 81 1.89 21.30 -7.87
CA PRO A 81 2.71 21.49 -6.67
C PRO A 81 2.23 20.60 -5.52
N GLY A 82 3.17 19.96 -4.84
CA GLY A 82 2.92 19.11 -3.69
C GLY A 82 2.80 19.91 -2.38
N GLY A 83 3.20 19.28 -1.28
CA GLY A 83 3.01 19.78 0.08
C GLY A 83 1.74 19.26 0.74
N ILE A 84 1.55 19.64 2.00
CA ILE A 84 0.44 19.21 2.86
C ILE A 84 -0.09 20.43 3.60
N LYS A 85 -1.38 20.70 3.49
CA LYS A 85 -2.02 21.81 4.23
C LYS A 85 -2.37 21.41 5.66
N LYS A 86 -2.48 22.38 6.56
CA LYS A 86 -2.97 22.14 7.92
C LYS A 86 -4.37 21.50 7.87
N GLY A 87 -4.52 20.36 8.53
CA GLY A 87 -5.78 19.61 8.57
C GLY A 87 -6.02 18.70 7.38
N GLU A 88 -5.12 18.66 6.40
CA GLU A 88 -5.15 17.69 5.31
C GLU A 88 -4.71 16.31 5.82
N GLU A 89 -5.41 15.26 5.39
CA GLU A 89 -5.05 13.89 5.71
C GLU A 89 -3.70 13.52 5.08
N ILE A 90 -2.89 12.72 5.78
CA ILE A 90 -1.66 12.16 5.23
C ILE A 90 -2.02 10.94 4.38
N LEU A 91 -1.88 11.09 3.06
CA LEU A 91 -2.28 10.12 2.07
C LEU A 91 -1.08 9.61 1.29
N ASN A 92 -0.95 8.29 1.31
CA ASN A 92 0.17 7.52 0.82
C ASN A 92 -0.27 6.52 -0.26
N HIS A 93 0.62 5.70 -0.83
CA HIS A 93 0.27 4.74 -1.86
C HIS A 93 0.67 3.29 -1.50
N TYR A 94 -0.23 2.34 -1.72
CA TYR A 94 -0.02 0.91 -1.42
C TYR A 94 0.25 0.09 -2.69
N CYS A 95 0.15 0.72 -3.85
CA CYS A 95 0.45 0.16 -5.16
C CYS A 95 1.39 1.08 -5.93
N ASP A 96 1.88 0.62 -7.06
CA ASP A 96 2.51 1.50 -8.04
C ASP A 96 1.44 2.40 -8.66
N VAL A 97 1.59 3.71 -8.47
CA VAL A 97 0.65 4.75 -8.90
C VAL A 97 0.71 5.04 -10.40
N ASN A 98 1.72 4.51 -11.10
CA ASN A 98 1.86 4.64 -12.55
C ASN A 98 1.08 3.57 -13.32
N LEU A 99 0.59 2.53 -12.63
CA LEU A 99 -0.21 1.49 -13.27
C LEU A 99 -1.59 2.02 -13.70
N PRO A 100 -2.25 1.39 -14.71
CA PRO A 100 -3.64 1.66 -15.05
C PRO A 100 -4.62 1.38 -13.89
N VAL A 101 -5.77 2.06 -13.91
CA VAL A 101 -6.77 2.02 -12.82
C VAL A 101 -7.17 0.61 -12.38
N GLN A 102 -7.36 -0.32 -13.31
CA GLN A 102 -7.75 -1.70 -12.99
C GLN A 102 -6.63 -2.42 -12.22
N GLN A 103 -5.40 -2.35 -12.72
CA GLN A 103 -4.25 -2.98 -12.08
C GLN A 103 -3.95 -2.40 -10.69
N ARG A 104 -4.07 -1.07 -10.52
CA ARG A 104 -3.92 -0.43 -9.19
C ARG A 104 -4.92 -0.98 -8.18
N ARG A 105 -6.17 -1.11 -8.59
CA ARG A 105 -7.24 -1.58 -7.72
C ARG A 105 -7.13 -3.06 -7.41
N GLU A 106 -6.79 -3.90 -8.38
CA GLU A 106 -6.51 -5.33 -8.16
C GLU A 106 -5.37 -5.50 -7.14
N TRP A 107 -4.29 -4.75 -7.29
CA TRP A 107 -3.15 -4.80 -6.38
C TRP A 107 -3.51 -4.35 -4.96
N ALA A 108 -4.22 -3.22 -4.84
CA ALA A 108 -4.54 -2.62 -3.53
C ALA A 108 -5.74 -3.28 -2.82
N ARG A 109 -6.57 -4.07 -3.52
CA ARG A 109 -7.83 -4.64 -2.99
C ARG A 109 -7.62 -5.43 -1.71
N GLY A 110 -6.56 -6.22 -1.63
CA GLY A 110 -6.25 -7.03 -0.46
C GLY A 110 -6.04 -6.17 0.79
N SER A 111 -5.19 -5.14 0.69
CA SER A 111 -4.84 -4.26 1.81
C SER A 111 -5.97 -3.28 2.17
N LEU A 112 -6.78 -2.87 1.20
CA LEU A 112 -7.89 -1.93 1.42
C LEU A 112 -9.20 -2.60 1.85
N GLY A 113 -9.30 -3.93 1.71
CA GLY A 113 -10.56 -4.65 1.87
C GLY A 113 -11.59 -4.38 0.76
N GLY A 114 -11.19 -3.75 -0.35
CA GLY A 114 -12.09 -3.34 -1.41
C GLY A 114 -11.42 -2.50 -2.51
N TRP A 115 -12.22 -2.02 -3.46
CA TRP A 115 -11.74 -1.16 -4.55
C TRP A 115 -11.32 0.21 -4.01
N CYS A 116 -10.21 0.76 -4.51
CA CYS A 116 -9.82 2.14 -4.21
C CYS A 116 -10.87 3.13 -4.76
N MET A 117 -11.36 4.00 -3.88
CA MET A 117 -12.40 5.00 -4.14
C MET A 117 -11.87 6.44 -4.16
N CYS A 118 -10.55 6.64 -4.26
CA CYS A 118 -9.96 7.97 -4.44
C CYS A 118 -10.50 8.64 -5.71
N LYS A 119 -10.45 9.97 -5.77
CA LYS A 119 -10.98 10.74 -6.90
C LYS A 119 -10.43 10.24 -8.24
N ARG A 120 -9.10 10.08 -8.34
CA ARG A 120 -8.41 9.59 -9.54
C ARG A 120 -8.98 8.25 -10.04
N CYS A 121 -9.12 7.27 -9.15
CA CYS A 121 -9.64 5.95 -9.52
C CYS A 121 -11.10 5.99 -9.97
N ARG A 122 -11.94 6.85 -9.39
CA ARG A 122 -13.34 7.02 -9.82
C ARG A 122 -13.42 7.66 -11.21
N ASP A 123 -12.65 8.73 -11.43
CA ASP A 123 -12.62 9.44 -12.71
C ASP A 123 -12.10 8.52 -13.84
N GLU A 124 -10.95 7.85 -13.62
CA GLU A 124 -10.35 6.97 -14.63
C GLU A 124 -11.22 5.74 -14.94
N ALA A 125 -11.92 5.18 -13.94
CA ALA A 125 -12.82 4.05 -14.16
C ALA A 125 -14.06 4.45 -14.98
N ALA A 126 -14.66 5.60 -14.69
CA ALA A 126 -15.80 6.11 -15.44
C ALA A 126 -15.45 6.41 -16.91
N MET A 127 -14.26 6.93 -17.18
CA MET A 127 -13.76 7.12 -18.54
C MET A 127 -13.53 5.80 -19.28
N GLY A 128 -13.04 4.77 -18.59
CA GLY A 128 -12.85 3.44 -19.15
C GLY A 128 -14.16 2.77 -19.57
N GLU A 129 -15.22 2.92 -18.76
CA GLU A 129 -16.56 2.41 -19.08
C GLU A 129 -17.17 3.14 -20.30
N ALA A 130 -17.01 4.45 -20.40
CA ALA A 130 -17.52 5.25 -21.52
C ALA A 130 -16.89 4.89 -22.88
N ASN A 131 -15.68 4.32 -22.90
CA ASN A 131 -15.00 3.89 -24.12
C ASN A 131 -15.39 2.47 -24.59
N HIS A 132 -16.24 1.78 -23.84
CA HIS A 132 -16.72 0.42 -24.14
C HIS A 132 -18.23 0.37 -24.43
N VAL A 133 -18.89 1.52 -24.57
CA VAL A 133 -20.30 1.67 -24.96
C VAL A 133 -20.41 2.18 -26.39
#